data_AF-A0A6F8YI25-F1
#
_entry.id   AF-A0A6F8YI25-F1
#
_cell.length_a   1.000
_cell.length_b   1.000
_cell.length_c   1.000
_cell.angle_alpha   90.00
_cell.angle_beta   90.00
_cell.angle_gamma   90.00
#
_symmetry.space_group_name_H-M   'P 1'
#
loop_
_entity.id
_entity.type
_entity.pdbx_description
1 polymer ?
#
loop_
_entity_poly.entity_id
_entity_poly.type
_entity_poly.pdbx_seq_one_letter_code
_entity_poly.pdbx_strand_id
1 'polypeptide(L)'
;MVGHVTAPAAALADRLPDWVTLVRAPNPGPMTLDGTNTWVLRAPGAARSVVIDPGPLDEGHLRAVAGTGPVGAVLATHGHPDHVEGFDRFVELTGAGDDTGGLEITTLETPGHTADSVCFLAAVGGERVIFTGDTILGRGTTIVAWPNGDLGAYLASLDVLAGYGAVPALPGHGPRWPTAARPPGSTWLTAAPALTR
;
A
#
# COMPACT_ATOMS: atom_id res chain seq x y z
N MET A 1 18.26 -12.22 -31.96
CA MET A 1 17.40 -11.17 -31.37
C MET A 1 16.26 -11.88 -30.68
N VAL A 2 16.50 -12.35 -29.45
CA VAL A 2 15.58 -13.21 -28.70
C VAL A 2 14.86 -12.30 -27.72
N GLY A 3 13.54 -12.16 -27.89
CA GLY A 3 12.70 -11.42 -26.97
C GLY A 3 12.69 -12.10 -25.60
N HIS A 4 13.26 -11.43 -24.61
CA HIS A 4 12.97 -11.76 -23.22
C HIS A 4 11.58 -11.21 -22.89
N VAL A 5 10.57 -12.03 -23.14
CA VAL A 5 9.33 -11.97 -22.38
C VAL A 5 9.67 -12.57 -21.01
N THR A 6 10.02 -11.70 -20.05
CA THR A 6 10.02 -12.11 -18.65
C THR A 6 8.57 -12.28 -18.23
N ALA A 7 8.12 -13.54 -18.20
CA ALA A 7 6.97 -13.93 -17.40
C ALA A 7 7.09 -13.31 -16.00
N PRO A 8 6.01 -12.80 -15.40
CA PRO A 8 6.10 -12.13 -14.11
C PRO A 8 6.66 -13.13 -13.11
N ALA A 9 7.69 -12.70 -12.37
CA ALA A 9 8.15 -13.42 -11.20
C ALA A 9 6.90 -13.73 -10.35
N ALA A 10 6.53 -15.00 -10.38
CA ALA A 10 5.35 -15.52 -9.75
C ALA A 10 5.32 -15.02 -8.31
N ALA A 11 4.19 -14.43 -7.93
CA ALA A 11 3.82 -14.13 -6.56
C ALA A 11 4.33 -15.25 -5.64
N LEU A 12 5.36 -14.97 -4.85
CA LEU A 12 5.77 -15.90 -3.80
C LEU A 12 4.58 -16.04 -2.83
N ALA A 13 4.27 -17.31 -2.54
CA ALA A 13 2.99 -17.85 -2.14
C ALA A 13 2.43 -17.30 -0.81
N ASP A 14 1.16 -16.88 -0.86
CA ASP A 14 0.12 -16.86 0.19
C ASP A 14 -1.02 -15.95 -0.29
N ARG A 15 -2.10 -16.51 -0.82
CA ARG A 15 -3.21 -15.82 -1.50
C ARG A 15 -3.58 -14.49 -0.82
N LEU A 16 -3.79 -13.42 -1.61
CA LEU A 16 -4.48 -12.23 -1.09
C LEU A 16 -5.82 -12.65 -0.48
N PRO A 17 -6.33 -11.91 0.53
CA PRO A 17 -7.72 -12.08 0.93
C PRO A 17 -8.64 -11.97 -0.28
N ASP A 18 -9.73 -12.73 -0.30
CA ASP A 18 -10.62 -12.81 -1.47
C ASP A 18 -11.31 -11.46 -1.79
N TRP A 19 -11.33 -10.54 -0.82
CA TRP A 19 -11.86 -9.18 -0.94
C TRP A 19 -10.82 -8.14 -1.38
N VAL A 20 -9.58 -8.54 -1.68
CA VAL A 20 -8.48 -7.65 -2.11
C VAL A 20 -7.96 -8.04 -3.49
N THR A 21 -7.92 -7.08 -4.40
CA THR A 21 -7.32 -7.23 -5.73
C THR A 21 -6.19 -6.23 -5.91
N LEU A 22 -5.09 -6.69 -6.51
CA LEU A 22 -3.98 -5.84 -6.94
C LEU A 22 -4.13 -5.52 -8.43
N VAL A 23 -4.09 -4.23 -8.77
CA VAL A 23 -3.89 -3.75 -10.14
C VAL A 23 -2.62 -2.91 -10.14
N ARG A 24 -1.57 -3.37 -10.83
CA ARG A 24 -0.27 -2.70 -10.82
C ARG A 24 -0.15 -1.75 -12.01
N ALA A 25 0.23 -0.50 -11.73
CA ALA A 25 0.49 0.51 -12.74
C ALA A 25 1.72 0.16 -13.60
N PRO A 26 1.72 0.48 -14.91
CA PRO A 26 2.81 0.18 -15.82
C PRO A 26 3.95 1.23 -15.74
N ASN A 27 4.36 1.60 -14.53
CA ASN A 27 5.37 2.64 -14.25
C ASN A 27 6.59 2.08 -13.48
N PRO A 28 7.25 0.99 -13.91
CA PRO A 28 8.41 0.45 -13.21
C PRO A 28 9.58 1.44 -13.23
N GLY A 29 10.38 1.44 -12.17
CA GLY A 29 11.49 2.39 -12.04
C GLY A 29 12.30 2.21 -10.76
N PRO A 30 13.38 3.01 -10.58
CA PRO A 30 14.23 2.94 -9.40
C PRO A 30 13.48 3.18 -8.09
N MET A 31 12.45 4.03 -8.12
CA MET A 31 11.63 4.39 -6.96
C MET A 31 10.40 3.48 -6.82
N THR A 32 9.74 3.18 -7.94
CA THR A 32 8.45 2.46 -7.98
C THR A 32 8.59 0.95 -8.12
N LEU A 33 9.82 0.43 -8.17
CA LEU A 33 10.13 -0.99 -8.33
C LEU A 33 9.49 -1.59 -9.59
N ASP A 34 8.53 -2.50 -9.44
CA ASP A 34 7.81 -3.14 -10.54
C ASP A 34 6.64 -2.26 -11.06
N GLY A 35 6.38 -1.13 -10.41
CA GLY A 35 5.24 -0.24 -10.60
C GLY A 35 4.46 0.00 -9.30
N THR A 36 3.63 1.04 -9.29
CA THR A 36 2.73 1.35 -8.16
C THR A 36 1.65 0.27 -8.03
N ASN A 37 1.46 -0.22 -6.81
CA ASN A 37 0.39 -1.13 -6.45
C ASN A 37 -0.89 -0.34 -6.14
N THR A 38 -1.87 -0.36 -7.04
CA THR A 38 -3.23 0.11 -6.74
C THR A 38 -4.04 -1.04 -6.15
N TRP A 39 -4.62 -0.82 -4.98
CA TRP A 39 -5.38 -1.85 -4.27
C TRP A 39 -6.88 -1.62 -4.40
N VAL A 40 -7.60 -2.64 -4.84
CA VAL A 40 -9.07 -2.61 -4.96
C VAL A 40 -9.67 -3.53 -3.90
N LEU A 41 -10.48 -2.96 -3.01
CA LEU A 41 -11.08 -3.64 -1.86
C LEU A 41 -12.58 -3.77 -2.09
N ARG A 42 -13.13 -4.98 -2.01
CA ARG A 42 -14.58 -5.21 -2.14
C ARG A 42 -15.04 -6.27 -1.17
N ALA A 43 -15.80 -5.86 -0.16
CA ALA A 43 -16.41 -6.79 0.79
C ALA A 43 -17.34 -7.78 0.05
N PRO A 44 -17.47 -9.04 0.53
CA PRO A 44 -18.37 -10.02 -0.05
C PRO A 44 -19.80 -9.50 -0.20
N GLY A 45 -20.35 -9.55 -1.41
CA GLY A 45 -21.70 -9.07 -1.72
C GLY A 45 -21.83 -7.55 -1.86
N ALA A 46 -20.78 -6.77 -1.62
CA ALA A 46 -20.82 -5.32 -1.81
C ALA A 46 -20.89 -4.95 -3.30
N ALA A 47 -21.74 -3.98 -3.64
CA ALA A 47 -21.89 -3.49 -5.00
C ALA A 47 -20.71 -2.61 -5.45
N ARG A 48 -20.03 -1.96 -4.49
CA ARG A 48 -18.97 -0.97 -4.73
C ARG A 48 -17.68 -1.37 -4.02
N SER A 49 -16.55 -0.97 -4.59
CA SER A 49 -15.22 -1.14 -4.00
C SER A 49 -14.64 0.17 -3.49
N VAL A 50 -13.64 0.07 -2.61
CA VAL A 50 -12.71 1.14 -2.28
C VAL A 50 -11.41 0.93 -3.05
N VAL A 51 -10.85 2.00 -3.60
CA VAL A 51 -9.54 1.98 -4.26
C VAL A 51 -8.53 2.74 -3.41
N ILE A 52 -7.38 2.15 -3.11
CA ILE A 52 -6.25 2.81 -2.45
C ILE A 52 -5.16 3.04 -3.49
N ASP A 53 -4.71 4.29 -3.58
CA ASP A 53 -3.68 4.80 -4.49
C ASP A 53 -4.00 4.51 -5.97
N PRO A 54 -4.82 5.35 -6.63
CA PRO A 54 -5.21 5.13 -8.04
C PRO A 54 -4.02 5.15 -8.99
N GLY A 55 -2.88 5.70 -8.57
CA GLY A 55 -1.61 5.61 -9.28
C GLY A 55 -1.30 6.86 -10.12
N PRO A 56 -0.35 6.74 -11.07
CA PRO A 56 0.01 7.84 -11.96
C PRO A 56 -1.14 8.17 -12.93
N LEU A 57 -1.05 9.31 -13.64
CA LEU A 57 -1.99 9.65 -14.70
C LEU A 57 -1.72 8.83 -15.97
N ASP A 58 -2.04 7.53 -15.90
CA ASP A 58 -2.02 6.59 -17.01
C ASP A 58 -3.45 6.12 -17.32
N GLU A 59 -4.02 6.58 -18.43
CA GLU A 59 -5.40 6.25 -18.83
C GLU A 59 -5.65 4.74 -18.98
N GLY A 60 -4.63 3.97 -19.36
CA GLY A 60 -4.76 2.52 -19.50
C GLY A 60 -4.93 1.84 -18.15
N HIS A 61 -4.08 2.21 -17.19
CA HIS A 61 -4.14 1.78 -15.80
C HIS A 61 -5.43 2.21 -15.13
N LEU A 62 -5.80 3.49 -15.20
CA LEU A 62 -7.03 4.00 -14.59
C LEU A 62 -8.28 3.27 -15.11
N ARG A 63 -8.35 2.96 -16.41
CA ARG A 63 -9.43 2.15 -16.98
C ARG A 63 -9.37 0.70 -16.53
N ALA A 64 -8.18 0.12 -16.37
CA ALA A 64 -8.03 -1.23 -15.85
C ALA A 64 -8.53 -1.34 -14.40
N VAL A 65 -8.22 -0.35 -13.55
CA VAL A 65 -8.73 -0.28 -12.17
C VAL A 65 -10.24 -0.09 -12.17
N ALA A 66 -10.79 0.85 -12.96
CA ALA A 66 -12.23 1.06 -13.07
C ALA A 66 -12.97 -0.17 -13.64
N GLY A 67 -12.31 -0.95 -14.50
CA GLY A 67 -12.82 -2.20 -15.05
C GLY A 67 -13.02 -3.31 -14.02
N THR A 68 -12.50 -3.17 -12.80
CA THR A 68 -12.74 -4.11 -11.69
C THR A 68 -14.16 -4.01 -11.12
N GLY A 69 -14.95 -3.01 -11.51
CA GLY A 69 -16.34 -2.80 -11.11
C GLY A 69 -16.60 -1.43 -10.48
N PRO A 70 -17.83 -1.18 -10.01
CA PRO A 70 -18.19 0.12 -9.43
C PRO A 70 -17.30 0.51 -8.25
N VAL A 71 -16.84 1.75 -8.24
CA VAL A 71 -16.04 2.33 -7.15
C VAL A 71 -16.93 3.23 -6.29
N GLY A 72 -16.84 3.07 -4.98
CA GLY A 72 -17.57 3.85 -3.99
C GLY A 72 -16.72 4.96 -3.38
N ALA A 73 -15.44 4.69 -3.12
CA ALA A 73 -14.48 5.66 -2.61
C ALA A 73 -13.05 5.43 -3.13
N VAL A 74 -12.25 6.49 -3.13
CA VAL A 74 -10.82 6.47 -3.49
C VAL A 74 -10.04 7.09 -2.32
N LEU A 75 -8.99 6.39 -1.88
CA LEU A 75 -8.13 6.80 -0.77
C LEU A 75 -6.70 6.95 -1.28
N ALA A 76 -5.96 7.89 -0.70
CA ALA A 76 -4.55 8.12 -0.99
C ALA A 76 -3.72 7.93 0.28
N THR A 77 -2.59 7.23 0.18
CA THR A 77 -1.66 7.05 1.28
C THR A 77 -0.80 8.28 1.53
N HIS A 78 -0.44 9.02 0.47
CA HIS A 78 0.31 10.28 0.54
C HIS A 78 0.31 10.98 -0.83
N GLY A 79 0.81 12.22 -0.89
CA GLY A 79 0.74 13.08 -2.07
C GLY A 79 1.78 12.86 -3.18
N HIS A 80 2.56 11.77 -3.21
CA HIS A 80 3.51 11.58 -4.31
C HIS A 80 2.81 11.25 -5.65
N PRO A 81 3.30 11.78 -6.79
CA PRO A 81 2.58 11.69 -8.07
C PRO A 81 2.29 10.26 -8.52
N ASP A 82 3.18 9.32 -8.27
CA ASP A 82 2.99 7.93 -8.66
C ASP A 82 1.86 7.22 -7.88
N HIS A 83 1.33 7.83 -6.82
CA HIS A 83 0.13 7.38 -6.09
C HIS A 83 -1.12 8.20 -6.44
N VAL A 84 -1.00 9.52 -6.69
CA VAL A 84 -2.15 10.44 -6.75
C VAL A 84 -2.29 11.27 -8.03
N GLU A 85 -1.34 11.25 -8.96
CA GLU A 85 -1.44 12.05 -10.19
C GLU A 85 -2.70 11.69 -11.00
N GLY A 86 -3.14 10.43 -10.95
CA GLY A 86 -4.38 9.97 -11.58
C GLY A 86 -5.66 10.20 -10.75
N PHE A 87 -5.59 10.77 -9.54
CA PHE A 87 -6.70 10.76 -8.58
C PHE A 87 -7.96 11.46 -9.09
N ASP A 88 -7.87 12.74 -9.46
CA ASP A 88 -9.02 13.51 -9.93
C ASP A 88 -9.63 12.87 -11.19
N ARG A 89 -8.76 12.44 -12.12
CA ARG A 89 -9.17 11.77 -13.34
C ARG A 89 -9.90 10.46 -13.06
N PHE A 90 -9.46 9.70 -12.07
CA PHE A 90 -10.08 8.45 -11.66
C PHE A 90 -11.44 8.66 -10.99
N VAL A 91 -11.58 9.71 -10.18
CA VAL A 91 -12.87 10.12 -9.60
C VAL A 91 -13.85 10.50 -10.71
N GLU A 92 -13.44 11.30 -11.70
CA GLU A 92 -14.28 11.63 -12.87
C GLU A 92 -14.71 10.37 -13.65
N LEU A 93 -13.78 9.43 -13.85
CA LEU A 93 -14.04 8.21 -14.62
C LEU A 93 -15.05 7.29 -13.92
N THR A 94 -15.05 7.24 -12.60
CA THR A 94 -15.82 6.26 -11.81
C THR A 94 -17.05 6.84 -11.13
N GLY A 95 -17.10 8.15 -10.93
CA GLY A 95 -18.10 8.83 -10.10
C GLY A 95 -18.00 8.44 -8.62
N ALA A 96 -16.81 8.05 -8.15
CA ALA A 96 -16.58 7.68 -6.75
C ALA A 96 -16.88 8.85 -5.80
N GLY A 97 -17.41 8.53 -4.63
CA GLY A 97 -17.67 9.45 -3.52
C GLY A 97 -16.98 8.95 -2.26
N ASP A 98 -17.75 8.75 -1.19
CA ASP A 98 -17.29 8.34 0.14
C ASP A 98 -17.87 6.99 0.62
N ASP A 99 -18.55 6.24 -0.26
CA ASP A 99 -19.13 4.94 0.08
C ASP A 99 -18.05 3.85 0.17
N THR A 100 -17.76 3.38 1.38
CA THR A 100 -16.77 2.32 1.60
C THR A 100 -17.28 0.91 1.27
N GLY A 101 -18.53 0.77 0.82
CA GLY A 101 -19.11 -0.54 0.49
C GLY A 101 -19.21 -1.48 1.69
N GLY A 102 -19.30 -0.92 2.90
CA GLY A 102 -19.34 -1.68 4.16
C GLY A 102 -17.98 -2.17 4.67
N LEU A 103 -16.86 -1.75 4.06
CA LEU A 103 -15.53 -2.01 4.58
C LEU A 103 -15.28 -1.20 5.87
N GLU A 104 -14.72 -1.86 6.88
CA GLU A 104 -14.14 -1.19 8.05
C GLU A 104 -12.73 -0.70 7.67
N ILE A 105 -12.54 0.61 7.56
CA ILE A 105 -11.24 1.21 7.22
C ILE A 105 -10.85 2.20 8.30
N THR A 106 -9.68 2.00 8.90
CA THR A 106 -9.08 2.90 9.88
C THR A 106 -7.81 3.51 9.30
N THR A 107 -7.71 4.82 9.30
CA THR A 107 -6.49 5.55 8.95
C THR A 107 -5.51 5.52 10.11
N LEU A 108 -4.27 5.14 9.84
CA LEU A 108 -3.15 5.17 10.77
C LEU A 108 -2.20 6.25 10.30
N GLU A 109 -2.02 7.32 11.08
CA GLU A 109 -1.01 8.33 10.78
C GLU A 109 0.38 7.70 10.88
N THR A 110 1.12 7.74 9.79
CA THR A 110 2.47 7.17 9.71
C THR A 110 3.43 8.13 9.02
N PRO A 111 3.60 9.37 9.54
CA PRO A 111 4.51 10.33 8.95
C PRO A 111 5.94 9.80 8.97
N GLY A 112 6.75 10.24 8.02
CA GLY A 112 8.17 9.91 7.99
C GLY A 112 8.73 9.78 6.59
N HIS A 113 8.12 8.96 5.75
CA HIS A 113 8.40 8.96 4.31
C HIS A 113 8.04 10.34 3.71
N THR A 114 6.80 10.75 3.95
CA THR A 114 6.33 12.13 3.85
C THR A 114 5.61 12.54 5.15
N ALA A 115 5.44 13.84 5.37
CA ALA A 115 4.70 14.35 6.51
C ALA A 115 3.20 13.99 6.49
N ASP A 116 2.62 13.75 5.31
CA ASP A 116 1.23 13.37 5.09
C ASP A 116 1.03 11.85 4.93
N SER A 117 2.08 11.04 5.11
CA SER A 117 2.01 9.59 4.96
C SER A 117 1.04 8.95 5.96
N VAL A 118 0.12 8.13 5.45
CA VAL A 118 -0.78 7.29 6.24
C VAL A 118 -0.75 5.85 5.75
N CYS A 119 -1.04 4.93 6.66
CA CYS A 119 -1.39 3.54 6.34
C CYS A 119 -2.90 3.34 6.55
N PHE A 120 -3.50 2.39 5.83
CA PHE A 120 -4.90 2.01 6.04
C PHE A 120 -5.00 0.61 6.60
N LEU A 121 -5.60 0.45 7.77
CA LEU A 121 -6.03 -0.85 8.28
C LEU A 121 -7.45 -1.11 7.79
N ALA A 122 -7.62 -2.12 6.93
CA ALA A 122 -8.93 -2.54 6.44
C ALA A 122 -9.31 -3.90 7.03
N ALA A 123 -10.61 -4.10 7.27
CA ALA A 123 -11.15 -5.36 7.77
C ALA A 123 -12.45 -5.79 7.10
N VAL A 124 -12.61 -7.11 6.91
CA VAL A 124 -13.85 -7.76 6.48
C VAL A 124 -14.04 -9.04 7.28
N GLY A 125 -15.15 -9.17 7.99
CA GLY A 125 -15.47 -10.41 8.72
C GLY A 125 -14.40 -10.81 9.75
N GLY A 126 -13.67 -9.84 10.31
CA GLY A 126 -12.57 -10.05 11.26
C GLY A 126 -11.20 -10.34 10.63
N GLU A 127 -11.12 -10.57 9.31
CA GLU A 127 -9.85 -10.63 8.58
C GLU A 127 -9.33 -9.22 8.34
N ARG A 128 -8.06 -8.95 8.69
CA ARG A 128 -7.45 -7.62 8.67
C ARG A 128 -6.21 -7.58 7.77
N VAL A 129 -5.99 -6.45 7.12
CA VAL A 129 -4.79 -6.15 6.33
C VAL A 129 -4.43 -4.68 6.46
N ILE A 130 -3.12 -4.37 6.46
CA ILE A 130 -2.61 -2.99 6.44
C ILE A 130 -2.06 -2.66 5.05
N PHE A 131 -2.53 -1.56 4.47
CA PHE A 131 -1.97 -0.97 3.26
C PHE A 131 -0.96 0.08 3.68
N THR A 132 0.31 -0.15 3.35
CA THR A 132 1.42 0.61 3.95
C THR A 132 1.93 1.78 3.12
N GLY A 133 1.40 1.96 1.91
CA GLY A 133 1.95 2.91 0.94
C GLY A 133 3.47 2.78 0.87
N ASP A 134 4.16 3.89 1.04
CA ASP A 134 5.62 3.96 1.04
C ASP A 134 6.27 3.96 2.42
N THR A 135 5.49 3.81 3.50
CA THR A 135 6.05 3.62 4.84
C THR A 135 6.80 2.29 4.93
N ILE A 136 6.24 1.22 4.38
CA ILE A 136 6.90 -0.09 4.28
C ILE A 136 6.76 -0.59 2.85
N LEU A 137 7.89 -0.80 2.16
CA LEU A 137 7.94 -1.35 0.80
C LEU A 137 8.05 -2.86 0.81
N GLY A 138 7.63 -3.50 -0.29
CA GLY A 138 7.70 -4.95 -0.48
C GLY A 138 9.12 -5.51 -0.59
N ARG A 139 10.08 -4.67 -0.96
CA ARG A 139 11.52 -4.98 -0.96
C ARG A 139 12.32 -3.69 -0.84
N GLY A 140 13.56 -3.82 -0.37
CA GLY A 140 14.45 -2.68 -0.19
C GLY A 140 14.03 -1.80 0.99
N THR A 141 14.45 -0.54 0.98
CA THR A 141 14.13 0.46 1.98
C THR A 141 13.33 1.59 1.34
N THR A 142 12.43 2.20 2.11
CA THR A 142 11.82 3.47 1.69
C THR A 142 12.84 4.61 1.72
N ILE A 143 12.51 5.72 1.09
CA ILE A 143 13.24 6.98 1.18
C ILE A 143 12.65 7.83 2.29
N VAL A 144 13.52 8.36 3.15
CA VAL A 144 13.17 9.38 4.14
C VAL A 144 14.11 10.55 3.88
N ALA A 145 13.60 11.60 3.24
CA ALA A 145 14.41 12.70 2.75
C ALA A 145 13.85 14.06 3.20
N TRP A 146 14.65 14.78 3.98
CA TRP A 146 14.35 16.17 4.37
C TRP A 146 14.26 17.07 3.12
N PRO A 147 13.30 18.01 3.01
CA PRO A 147 12.36 18.43 4.05
C PRO A 147 11.04 17.67 4.15
N ASN A 148 10.73 16.81 3.19
CA ASN A 148 9.41 16.20 3.12
C ASN A 148 9.28 14.99 4.06
N GLY A 149 10.40 14.30 4.32
CA GLY A 149 10.48 13.18 5.25
C GLY A 149 11.27 13.51 6.52
N ASP A 150 10.97 12.78 7.59
CA ASP A 150 11.60 12.90 8.91
C ASP A 150 11.90 11.52 9.49
N LEU A 151 13.17 11.26 9.82
CA LEU A 151 13.60 9.94 10.30
C LEU A 151 13.05 9.62 11.70
N GLY A 152 12.90 10.61 12.57
CA GLY A 152 12.33 10.41 13.91
C GLY A 152 10.86 10.03 13.85
N ALA A 153 10.09 10.76 13.04
CA ALA A 153 8.69 10.44 12.74
C ALA A 153 8.56 9.06 12.08
N TYR A 154 9.42 8.75 11.11
CA TYR A 154 9.44 7.45 10.45
C TYR A 154 9.64 6.30 11.43
N LEU A 155 10.61 6.40 12.34
CA LEU A 155 10.86 5.36 13.34
C LEU A 155 9.69 5.21 14.32
N ALA A 156 9.06 6.32 14.76
CA ALA A 156 7.86 6.27 15.59
C ALA A 156 6.68 5.60 14.86
N SER A 157 6.53 5.86 13.56
CA SER A 157 5.53 5.20 12.71
C SER A 157 5.77 3.69 12.59
N LEU A 158 7.03 3.25 12.49
CA LEU A 158 7.36 1.83 12.50
C LEU A 158 7.02 1.16 13.85
N ASP A 159 7.22 1.85 14.98
CA ASP A 159 6.84 1.32 16.30
C ASP A 159 5.32 1.14 16.42
N VAL A 160 4.53 2.08 15.87
CA VAL A 160 3.06 1.94 15.77
C VAL A 160 2.69 0.71 14.94
N LEU A 161 3.27 0.57 13.74
CA LEU A 161 2.98 -0.55 12.84
C LEU A 161 3.40 -1.91 13.43
N ALA A 162 4.51 -1.96 14.17
CA ALA A 162 4.96 -3.16 14.87
C ALA A 162 3.92 -3.66 15.90
N GLY A 163 3.12 -2.76 16.49
CA GLY A 163 2.02 -3.10 17.40
C GLY A 163 0.92 -3.97 16.77
N TYR A 164 0.81 -3.99 15.44
CA TYR A 164 -0.17 -4.82 14.72
C TYR A 164 0.30 -6.26 14.47
N GLY A 165 1.57 -6.58 14.80
CA GLY A 165 2.09 -7.94 14.81
C GLY A 165 1.88 -8.69 13.49
N ALA A 166 1.11 -9.78 13.54
CA ALA A 166 0.94 -10.72 12.43
C ALA A 166 -0.01 -10.25 11.31
N VAL A 167 -0.61 -9.05 11.40
CA VAL A 167 -1.48 -8.53 10.33
C VAL A 167 -0.68 -8.38 9.02
N PRO A 168 -1.12 -8.92 7.88
CA PRO A 168 -0.41 -8.78 6.60
C PRO A 168 -0.25 -7.32 6.17
N ALA A 169 0.86 -7.00 5.50
CA ALA A 169 1.15 -5.67 4.96
C ALA A 169 1.21 -5.69 3.42
N LEU A 170 0.45 -4.79 2.80
CA LEU A 170 0.33 -4.61 1.35
C LEU A 170 0.92 -3.24 0.96
N PRO A 171 2.11 -3.22 0.33
CA PRO A 171 2.86 -1.98 0.11
C PRO A 171 2.43 -1.22 -1.15
N GLY A 172 2.84 0.04 -1.24
CA GLY A 172 2.76 0.87 -2.45
C GLY A 172 3.61 0.31 -3.59
N HIS A 173 4.76 -0.29 -3.28
CA HIS A 173 5.65 -0.91 -4.27
C HIS A 173 6.17 -2.28 -3.86
N GLY A 174 6.41 -3.12 -4.86
CA GLY A 174 6.99 -4.45 -4.68
C GLY A 174 6.00 -5.52 -4.21
N PRO A 175 6.49 -6.69 -3.77
CA PRO A 175 5.63 -7.80 -3.34
C PRO A 175 4.99 -7.53 -1.97
N ARG A 176 3.87 -8.20 -1.66
CA ARG A 176 3.30 -8.16 -0.31
C ARG A 176 4.21 -8.79 0.75
N TRP A 177 3.99 -8.43 2.01
CA TRP A 177 4.53 -9.16 3.16
C TRP A 177 3.46 -10.05 3.80
N PRO A 178 3.78 -11.30 4.18
CA PRO A 178 2.86 -12.16 4.92
C PRO A 178 2.52 -11.60 6.33
N THR A 179 3.27 -10.60 6.80
CA THR A 179 3.05 -9.88 8.06
C THR A 179 3.65 -8.47 7.97
N ALA A 180 3.06 -7.49 8.65
CA ALA A 180 3.63 -6.16 8.87
C ALA A 180 4.85 -6.18 9.82
N ALA A 181 5.07 -7.29 10.53
CA ALA A 181 6.23 -7.50 11.37
C ALA A 181 7.47 -7.91 10.55
N ARG A 182 8.64 -7.65 11.12
CA ARG A 182 9.94 -7.98 10.55
C ARG A 182 10.06 -9.48 10.19
N PRO A 183 10.70 -9.86 9.07
CA PRO A 183 10.87 -11.25 8.70
C PRO A 183 11.58 -12.08 9.81
N PRO A 184 11.17 -13.33 10.04
CA PRO A 184 11.84 -14.23 10.96
C PRO A 184 13.32 -14.38 10.58
N GLY A 185 14.23 -14.24 11.56
CA GLY A 185 15.66 -14.52 11.38
C GLY A 185 16.57 -13.33 11.07
N SER A 186 16.06 -12.09 11.08
CA SER A 186 16.95 -10.92 11.12
C SER A 186 17.48 -10.74 12.55
N THR A 187 18.78 -10.67 12.75
CA THR A 187 19.40 -10.32 14.05
C THR A 187 20.11 -8.99 13.86
N TRP A 188 19.53 -7.91 14.39
CA TRP A 188 20.33 -6.73 14.71
C TRP A 188 20.59 -6.78 16.20
N LEU A 189 21.87 -6.55 16.55
CA LEU A 189 22.45 -6.56 17.88
C LEU A 189 21.45 -6.04 18.94
N THR A 190 21.12 -6.89 19.91
CA THR A 190 20.59 -6.45 21.20
C THR A 190 21.66 -5.60 21.89
N ALA A 191 21.67 -4.31 21.61
CA ALA A 191 22.25 -3.31 22.50
C ALA A 191 21.10 -2.45 23.01
N ALA A 192 20.34 -3.00 23.96
CA ALA A 192 19.61 -2.14 24.87
C ALA A 192 20.66 -1.29 25.61
N PRO A 193 20.56 0.05 25.66
CA PRO A 193 21.33 0.78 26.65
C PRO A 193 20.77 0.36 28.02
N ALA A 194 21.65 -0.18 28.86
CA ALA A 194 21.36 -0.32 30.27
C ALA A 194 21.15 1.09 30.84
N LEU A 195 19.88 1.51 30.96
CA LEU A 195 19.52 2.63 31.80
C LEU A 195 19.64 2.17 33.25
N THR A 196 20.84 2.29 33.80
CA THR A 196 21.04 2.35 35.24
C THR A 196 20.88 3.80 35.71
N ARG A 197 19.73 4.02 36.36
CA ARG A 197 19.32 5.11 37.28
C ARG A 197 19.25 6.53 36.76
#